data_AF-A0A937F4X1-F1
#
_entry.id   AF-A0A937F4X1-F1
#
_cell.length_a   1.000
_cell.length_b   1.000
_cell.length_c   1.000
_cell.angle_alpha   90.00
_cell.angle_beta   90.00
_cell.angle_gamma   90.00
#
_symmetry.space_group_name_H-M   'P 1'
#
loop_
_entity.id
_entity.type
_entity.pdbx_description
1 polymer ?
#
loop_
_entity_poly.entity_id
_entity_poly.type
_entity_poly.pdbx_seq_one_letter_code
_entity_poly.pdbx_strand_id
1 'polypeptide(L)'
;MSAESLACAQWLQAHVSSSNRVIIPEIADYEVRRELLRANKVKGLARLDELSKLLEYLPITTNSMRQAAQLWAQARQQGQPTAGDKTIDGDMILVAQAITLAIPTVVIATTNVGHLSKFIAAELWQNITSS
;
A
#
# COMPACT_ATOMS: atom_id res chain seq x y z
N MET A 1 13.00 5.23 -17.42
CA MET A 1 12.16 4.29 -16.65
C MET A 1 12.82 2.93 -16.75
N SER A 2 12.89 2.18 -15.64
CA SER A 2 13.37 0.79 -15.67
C SER A 2 12.33 -0.10 -16.37
N ALA A 3 12.75 -1.27 -16.86
CA ALA A 3 11.83 -2.27 -17.41
C ALA A 3 10.74 -2.66 -16.41
N GLU A 4 11.10 -2.81 -15.14
CA GLU A 4 10.16 -3.10 -14.05
C GLU A 4 9.13 -1.97 -13.85
N SER A 5 9.56 -0.70 -13.86
CA SER A 5 8.62 0.42 -13.72
C SER A 5 7.63 0.53 -14.88
N LEU A 6 8.05 0.13 -16.09
CA LEU A 6 7.17 0.08 -17.26
C LEU A 6 6.18 -1.09 -17.14
N ALA A 7 6.64 -2.27 -16.74
CA ALA A 7 5.80 -3.44 -16.55
C ALA A 7 4.75 -3.23 -15.45
N CYS A 8 5.12 -2.58 -14.33
CA CYS A 8 4.20 -2.21 -13.26
C CYS A 8 3.14 -1.20 -13.74
N ALA A 9 3.51 -0.22 -14.56
CA ALA A 9 2.56 0.72 -15.15
C ALA A 9 1.57 0.02 -16.10
N GLN A 10 2.04 -0.94 -16.91
CA GLN A 10 1.19 -1.75 -17.80
C GLN A 10 0.24 -2.65 -17.01
N TRP A 11 0.73 -3.27 -15.93
CA TRP A 11 -0.08 -4.06 -15.01
C TRP A 11 -1.21 -3.23 -14.38
N LEU A 12 -0.88 -2.04 -13.86
CA LEU A 12 -1.88 -1.13 -13.30
C LEU A 12 -2.93 -0.74 -14.36
N GLN A 13 -2.48 -0.40 -15.57
CA GLN A 13 -3.38 -0.04 -16.66
C GLN A 13 -4.32 -1.20 -17.02
N ALA A 14 -3.86 -2.45 -17.03
CA ALA A 14 -4.70 -3.62 -17.29
C ALA A 14 -5.79 -3.79 -16.22
N HIS A 15 -5.46 -3.58 -14.94
CA HIS A 15 -6.46 -3.61 -13.86
C HIS A 15 -7.49 -2.48 -13.98
N VAL A 16 -7.06 -1.25 -14.28
CA VAL A 16 -7.99 -0.13 -14.48
C VAL A 16 -8.92 -0.39 -15.67
N SER A 17 -8.39 -0.90 -16.78
CA SER A 17 -9.18 -1.20 -17.99
C SER A 17 -10.15 -2.38 -17.83
N SER A 18 -9.84 -3.34 -16.95
CA SER A 18 -10.71 -4.48 -16.61
C SER A 18 -11.77 -4.15 -15.55
N SER A 19 -11.93 -2.87 -15.20
CA SER A 19 -12.85 -2.42 -14.15
C SER A 19 -12.55 -2.98 -12.76
N ASN A 20 -11.32 -3.43 -12.52
CA ASN A 20 -10.89 -3.75 -11.16
C ASN A 20 -10.80 -2.47 -10.34
N ARG A 21 -11.30 -2.53 -9.10
CA ARG A 21 -11.17 -1.43 -8.15
C ARG A 21 -9.74 -1.37 -7.64
N VAL A 22 -8.98 -0.38 -8.11
CA VAL A 22 -7.62 -0.09 -7.64
C VAL A 22 -7.65 1.11 -6.71
N ILE A 23 -7.01 0.97 -5.55
CA ILE A 23 -7.05 1.93 -4.46
C ILE A 23 -5.62 2.32 -4.09
N ILE A 24 -5.37 3.61 -3.88
CA ILE A 24 -4.13 4.16 -3.32
C ILE A 24 -4.34 4.39 -1.82
N PRO A 25 -3.66 3.64 -0.94
CA PRO A 25 -3.65 3.92 0.50
C PRO A 25 -2.86 5.20 0.78
N GLU A 26 -3.41 6.12 1.56
CA GLU A 26 -2.75 7.38 1.91
C GLU A 26 -1.37 7.20 2.58
N ILE A 27 -1.16 6.13 3.35
CA ILE A 27 0.18 5.84 3.89
C ILE A 27 1.22 5.59 2.79
N ALA A 28 0.84 4.92 1.70
CA ALA A 28 1.73 4.64 0.58
C ALA A 28 2.04 5.91 -0.22
N ASP A 29 1.04 6.79 -0.43
CA ASP A 29 1.30 8.12 -1.00
C ASP A 29 2.28 8.89 -0.12
N TYR A 30 2.04 8.96 1.20
CA TYR A 30 2.91 9.67 2.14
C TYR A 30 4.37 9.19 2.05
N GLU A 31 4.62 7.89 2.01
CA GLU A 31 5.98 7.32 1.93
C GLU A 31 6.69 7.68 0.63
N VAL A 32 5.99 7.60 -0.50
CA VAL A 32 6.55 7.99 -1.80
C VAL A 32 6.74 9.51 -1.86
N ARG A 33 5.75 10.28 -1.43
CA ARG A 33 5.73 11.75 -1.45
C ARG A 33 6.86 12.33 -0.60
N ARG A 34 7.07 11.83 0.63
CA ARG A 34 8.14 12.35 1.51
C ARG A 34 9.52 12.15 0.91
N GLU A 35 9.78 11.04 0.23
CA GLU A 35 11.07 10.78 -0.43
C GLU A 35 11.26 11.61 -1.70
N LEU A 36 10.19 11.80 -2.48
CA LEU A 36 10.21 12.71 -3.63
C LEU A 36 10.48 14.16 -3.19
N LEU A 37 9.86 14.61 -2.09
CA LEU A 37 10.11 15.93 -1.50
C LEU A 37 11.56 16.04 -1.02
N ARG A 38 12.04 15.08 -0.21
CA ARG A 38 13.42 15.04 0.29
C ARG A 38 14.45 15.10 -0.84
N ALA A 39 14.16 14.46 -1.97
CA ALA A 39 15.03 14.41 -3.14
C ALA A 39 14.74 15.52 -4.19
N ASN A 40 13.87 16.49 -3.89
CA ASN A 40 13.46 17.59 -4.78
C ASN A 40 12.98 17.12 -6.17
N LYS A 41 12.26 16.00 -6.24
CA LYS A 41 11.79 15.39 -7.49
C LYS A 41 10.42 15.92 -7.91
N VAL A 42 10.37 17.18 -8.33
CA VAL A 42 9.12 17.88 -8.73
C VAL A 42 8.32 17.11 -9.79
N LYS A 43 8.98 16.54 -10.81
CA LYS A 43 8.30 15.72 -11.83
C LYS A 43 7.68 14.44 -11.27
N GLY A 44 8.25 13.87 -10.20
CA GLY A 44 7.68 12.70 -9.53
C GLY A 44 6.44 13.07 -8.73
N LEU A 45 6.47 14.21 -8.02
CA LEU A 45 5.32 14.72 -7.27
C LEU A 45 4.12 14.97 -8.20
N ALA A 46 4.35 15.65 -9.33
CA ALA A 46 3.29 15.89 -10.31
C ALA A 46 2.67 14.58 -10.82
N ARG A 47 3.47 13.54 -11.06
CA ARG A 47 2.94 12.22 -11.48
C ARG A 47 2.15 11.52 -10.39
N LEU A 48 2.59 11.64 -9.13
CA LEU A 48 1.88 11.08 -7.98
C LEU A 48 0.53 11.79 -7.76
N ASP A 49 0.49 13.11 -7.93
CA ASP A 49 -0.74 13.91 -7.85
C ASP A 49 -1.73 13.54 -8.97
N GLU A 50 -1.26 13.35 -10.21
CA GLU A 50 -2.13 12.88 -11.29
C GLU A 50 -2.64 11.46 -11.05
N LEU A 51 -1.80 10.55 -10.57
CA LEU A 51 -2.22 9.18 -10.24
C LEU A 51 -3.34 9.17 -9.19
N SER A 52 -3.24 10.02 -8.17
CA SER A 52 -4.24 10.15 -7.10
C SER A 52 -5.57 10.76 -7.54
N LYS A 53 -5.62 11.42 -8.71
CA LYS A 53 -6.87 11.89 -9.33
C LYS A 53 -7.53 10.81 -10.19
N LEU A 54 -6.77 9.83 -10.67
CA LEU A 54 -7.24 8.78 -11.57
C LEU A 54 -7.77 7.56 -10.82
N LEU A 55 -7.22 7.27 -9.65
CA LEU A 55 -7.56 6.11 -8.84
C LEU A 55 -8.31 6.53 -7.57
N GLU A 56 -9.01 5.57 -6.96
CA GLU A 56 -9.59 5.80 -5.65
C GLU A 56 -8.49 6.02 -4.61
N TYR A 57 -8.65 7.06 -3.80
CA TYR A 57 -7.72 7.39 -2.72
C TYR A 57 -8.35 7.02 -1.37
N LEU A 58 -7.66 6.20 -0.58
CA LEU A 58 -8.13 5.74 0.73
C LEU A 58 -7.47 6.55 1.85
N PRO A 59 -8.21 7.49 2.48
CA PRO A 59 -7.66 8.31 3.56
C PRO A 59 -7.38 7.48 4.83
N ILE A 60 -6.43 7.94 5.62
CA ILE A 60 -6.19 7.47 6.98
C ILE A 60 -7.32 7.99 7.86
N THR A 61 -7.97 7.08 8.57
CA THR A 61 -9.03 7.41 9.52
C THR A 61 -8.60 7.07 10.93
N THR A 62 -9.31 7.60 11.93
CA THR A 62 -9.11 7.17 13.32
C THR A 62 -9.30 5.66 13.48
N ASN A 63 -10.21 5.05 12.70
CA ASN A 63 -10.43 3.61 12.74
C ASN A 63 -9.21 2.85 12.22
N SER A 64 -8.64 3.24 11.07
CA SER A 64 -7.45 2.59 10.52
C SER A 64 -6.24 2.75 11.44
N MET A 65 -6.06 3.91 12.08
CA MET A 65 -4.95 4.10 13.03
C MET A 65 -5.09 3.27 14.31
N ARG A 66 -6.32 3.12 14.84
CA ARG A 66 -6.57 2.24 16.00
C ARG A 66 -6.35 0.77 15.65
N GLN A 67 -6.80 0.35 14.47
CA GLN A 67 -6.56 -0.99 13.96
C GLN A 67 -5.05 -1.26 13.77
N ALA A 68 -4.30 -0.29 13.22
CA ALA A 68 -2.85 -0.41 13.06
C ALA A 68 -2.12 -0.61 14.40
N ALA A 69 -2.52 0.14 15.44
CA ALA A 69 -1.95 -0.01 16.79
C ALA A 69 -2.22 -1.40 17.38
N GLN A 70 -3.41 -1.97 17.15
CA GLN A 70 -3.74 -3.32 17.59
C GLN A 70 -2.89 -4.37 16.87
N LEU A 71 -2.77 -4.28 15.54
CA LEU A 71 -1.95 -5.20 14.74
C LEU A 71 -0.48 -5.15 15.17
N TRP A 72 0.06 -3.94 15.37
CA TRP A 72 1.43 -3.73 15.84
C TRP A 72 1.68 -4.38 17.20
N ALA A 73 0.74 -4.24 18.14
CA ALA A 73 0.84 -4.84 19.46
C ALA A 73 0.77 -6.37 19.39
N GLN A 74 -0.16 -6.90 18.60
CA GLN A 74 -0.34 -8.33 18.40
C GLN A 74 0.92 -8.98 17.81
N ALA A 75 1.50 -8.38 16.77
CA ALA A 75 2.72 -8.88 16.12
C ALA A 75 3.87 -9.03 17.12
N ARG A 76 4.03 -8.06 18.02
CA ARG A 76 5.07 -8.06 19.07
C ARG A 76 4.81 -9.05 20.18
N GLN A 77 3.57 -9.13 20.66
CA GLN A 77 3.17 -10.11 21.68
C GLN A 77 3.40 -11.55 21.20
N GLN A 78 3.36 -11.78 19.89
CA GLN A 78 3.64 -13.07 19.27
C GLN A 78 5.12 -13.29 18.92
N GLY A 79 6.02 -12.37 19.28
CA GLY A 79 7.46 -12.46 19.00
C GLY A 79 7.83 -12.25 17.54
N GLN A 80 6.97 -11.59 16.75
CA GLN A 80 7.15 -11.37 15.31
C GLN A 80 7.05 -9.87 14.94
N PRO A 81 7.95 -9.00 15.44
CA PRO A 81 7.90 -7.58 15.11
C PRO A 81 8.08 -7.34 13.60
N THR A 82 7.22 -6.49 13.03
CA THR A 82 7.21 -6.13 11.59
C THR A 82 8.04 -4.89 11.25
N ALA A 83 8.36 -4.08 12.26
CA ALA A 83 9.26 -2.92 12.19
C ALA A 83 10.07 -2.80 13.48
N GLY A 84 11.09 -1.95 13.50
CA GLY A 84 11.89 -1.68 14.70
C GLY A 84 11.07 -0.99 15.81
N ASP A 85 11.51 -1.10 17.07
CA ASP A 85 10.75 -0.60 18.23
C ASP A 85 10.55 0.92 18.28
N LYS A 86 11.35 1.68 17.51
CA LYS A 86 11.30 3.15 17.46
C LYS A 86 10.73 3.70 16.15
N THR A 87 10.26 2.85 15.26
CA THR A 87 9.75 3.24 13.94
C THR A 87 8.24 3.11 13.91
N ILE A 88 7.55 4.14 13.40
CA ILE A 88 6.15 3.98 13.00
C ILE A 88 6.07 2.90 11.92
N ASP A 89 5.18 1.94 12.13
CA ASP A 89 5.07 0.78 11.27
C ASP A 89 4.09 1.08 10.13
N GLY A 90 4.62 1.62 9.03
CA GLY A 90 3.85 1.96 7.84
C GLY A 90 3.11 0.75 7.25
N ASP A 91 3.72 -0.43 7.33
CA ASP A 91 3.11 -1.69 6.90
C ASP A 91 1.86 -2.02 7.74
N MET A 92 1.89 -1.81 9.06
CA MET A 92 0.70 -1.99 9.90
C MET A 92 -0.41 -0.98 9.60
N ILE A 93 -0.07 0.26 9.22
CA ILE A 93 -1.06 1.24 8.77
C ILE A 93 -1.66 0.82 7.43
N LEU A 94 -0.84 0.35 6.49
CA LEU A 94 -1.27 -0.15 5.18
C LEU A 94 -2.23 -1.33 5.33
N VAL A 95 -1.85 -2.34 6.13
CA VAL A 95 -2.69 -3.49 6.46
C VAL A 95 -4.00 -3.03 7.11
N ALA A 96 -3.92 -2.11 8.07
CA ALA A 96 -5.11 -1.60 8.75
C ALA A 96 -6.06 -0.87 7.80
N GLN A 97 -5.55 -0.01 6.91
CA GLN A 97 -6.37 0.66 5.90
C GLN A 97 -7.11 -0.37 5.03
N ALA A 98 -6.41 -1.41 4.56
CA ALA A 98 -7.01 -2.48 3.76
C ALA A 98 -8.06 -3.30 4.53
N ILE A 99 -7.79 -3.67 5.80
CA ILE A 99 -8.77 -4.36 6.67
C ILE A 99 -10.02 -3.50 6.87
N THR A 100 -9.86 -2.19 7.09
CA THR A 100 -11.00 -1.31 7.35
C THR A 100 -11.93 -1.09 6.16
N LEU A 101 -11.52 -1.46 4.94
CA LEU A 101 -12.42 -1.50 3.78
C LEU A 101 -13.51 -2.57 3.92
N ALA A 102 -13.27 -3.61 4.75
CA ALA A 102 -14.17 -4.76 4.93
C ALA A 102 -14.52 -5.46 3.61
N ILE A 103 -13.58 -5.54 2.67
CA ILE A 103 -13.72 -6.20 1.37
C ILE A 103 -12.95 -7.53 1.43
N PRO A 104 -13.62 -8.69 1.38
CA PRO A 104 -12.95 -10.00 1.50
C PRO A 104 -11.94 -10.29 0.40
N THR A 105 -12.11 -9.69 -0.78
CA THR A 105 -11.27 -9.92 -1.96
C THR A 105 -10.17 -8.89 -2.13
N VAL A 106 -9.95 -7.99 -1.16
CA VAL A 106 -8.88 -7.01 -1.24
C VAL A 106 -7.53 -7.73 -1.15
N VAL A 107 -6.58 -7.35 -2.01
CA VAL A 107 -5.21 -7.86 -2.01
C VAL A 107 -4.25 -6.68 -2.01
N ILE A 108 -3.25 -6.71 -1.13
CA ILE A 108 -2.18 -5.73 -1.13
C ILE A 108 -1.08 -6.18 -2.10
N ALA A 109 -0.84 -5.40 -3.15
CA ALA A 109 0.32 -5.55 -4.03
C ALA A 109 1.59 -5.04 -3.32
N THR A 110 2.53 -5.93 -2.99
CA THR A 110 3.72 -5.60 -2.18
C THR A 110 4.88 -6.55 -2.44
N THR A 111 6.11 -6.09 -2.21
CA THR A 111 7.29 -6.96 -2.17
C THR A 111 7.50 -7.58 -0.78
N ASN A 112 6.83 -7.07 0.26
CA ASN A 112 6.93 -7.57 1.63
C ASN A 112 5.86 -8.63 1.96
N VAL A 113 5.64 -9.58 1.04
CA VAL A 113 4.57 -10.58 1.14
C VAL A 113 4.66 -11.39 2.44
N GLY A 114 5.87 -11.78 2.85
CA GLY A 114 6.08 -12.62 4.03
C GLY A 114 5.65 -11.96 5.35
N HIS A 115 5.70 -10.63 5.45
CA HIS A 115 5.21 -9.92 6.64
C HIS A 115 3.70 -9.67 6.58
N LEU A 116 3.21 -9.21 5.42
CA LEU A 116 1.82 -8.75 5.30
C LEU A 116 0.80 -9.90 5.19
N SER A 117 1.17 -11.03 4.57
CA SER A 117 0.29 -12.19 4.37
C SER A 117 -0.18 -12.86 5.67
N LYS A 118 0.45 -12.52 6.80
CA LYS A 118 0.03 -12.96 8.15
C LYS A 118 -1.26 -12.26 8.63
N PHE A 119 -1.60 -11.12 8.05
CA PHE A 119 -2.71 -10.27 8.50
C PHE A 119 -3.81 -10.10 7.45
N ILE A 120 -3.44 -10.06 6.18
CA ILE A 120 -4.36 -9.86 5.06
C ILE A 120 -3.78 -10.45 3.78
N ALA A 121 -4.61 -10.74 2.78
CA ALA A 121 -4.13 -11.16 1.47
C ALA A 121 -3.14 -10.14 0.90
N ALA A 122 -1.94 -10.60 0.61
CA ALA A 122 -0.84 -9.80 0.09
C ALA A 122 -0.06 -10.66 -0.91
N GLU A 123 0.38 -10.04 -2.00
CA GLU A 123 0.98 -10.77 -3.11
C GLU A 123 1.91 -9.85 -3.92
N LEU A 124 2.87 -10.44 -4.61
CA LEU A 124 3.66 -9.73 -5.62
C LEU A 124 2.73 -9.25 -6.74
N TRP A 125 2.89 -7.99 -7.18
CA TRP A 125 1.99 -7.42 -8.19
C TRP A 125 1.95 -8.26 -9.48
N GLN A 126 3.06 -8.89 -9.85
CA GLN A 126 3.17 -9.76 -11.04
C GLN A 126 2.24 -10.98 -10.99
N ASN A 127 1.85 -11.42 -9.79
CA ASN A 127 1.00 -12.60 -9.60
C ASN A 127 -0.48 -12.22 -9.51
N ILE A 128 -0.82 -10.92 -9.43
CA ILE A 128 -2.19 -10.44 -9.42
C ILE A 128 -2.62 -10.21 -10.87
N THR A 129 -3.57 -11.01 -11.36
CA THR A 129 -4.05 -10.93 -12.74
C THR A 129 -5.32 -10.08 -12.85
N SER A 130 -5.41 -9.28 -13.91
CA SER A 130 -6.67 -8.66 -14.30
C SER A 130 -7.59 -9.71 -14.92
N SER A 131 -8.86 -9.76 -14.48
CA SER A 131 -9.92 -10.59 -15.08
C SER A 131 -10.29 -10.17 -16.49
#